data_AF-E3JD28-F1
#
_entry.id   AF-E3JD28-F1
#
_cell.length_a   1.000
_cell.length_b   1.000
_cell.length_c   1.000
_cell.angle_alpha   90.00
_cell.angle_beta   90.00
_cell.angle_gamma   90.00
#
_symmetry.space_group_name_H-M   'P 1'
#
loop_
_entity.id
_entity.type
_entity.pdbx_description
1 polymer ?
#
loop_
_entity_poly.entity_id
_entity_poly.type
_entity_poly.pdbx_seq_one_letter_code
_entity_poly.pdbx_strand_id
1 'polypeptide(L)'
;MRYSTYAHVVSPDDFRGGVGGLLLRDVLDENDGRYEHLLRLSERARKDLRELARLTGNGELARIADADATVVSLEHLRHLDPDTTRIRIGSEVTREPGDGPLPGFDR
;
A
#
# COMPACT_ATOMS: atom_id res chain seq x y z
N MET A 1 -7.30 14.53 1.33
CA MET A 1 -7.25 13.06 1.19
C MET A 1 -5.88 12.68 0.73
N ARG A 2 -5.29 11.66 1.36
CA ARG A 2 -3.91 11.27 1.11
C ARG A 2 -3.81 9.78 0.83
N TYR A 3 -3.20 9.43 -0.31
CA TYR A 3 -2.78 8.06 -0.58
C TYR A 3 -1.44 7.80 0.12
N SER A 4 -1.31 6.65 0.77
CA SER A 4 -0.06 6.23 1.40
C SER A 4 0.16 4.73 1.18
N THR A 5 1.42 4.34 1.04
CA THR A 5 1.83 2.93 1.06
C THR A 5 2.46 2.59 2.39
N TYR A 6 2.33 1.34 2.80
CA TYR A 6 2.93 0.86 4.03
C TYR A 6 3.58 -0.51 3.85
N ALA A 7 4.58 -0.77 4.68
CA ALA A 7 5.13 -2.09 4.90
C ALA A 7 5.47 -2.26 6.38
N HIS A 8 4.93 -3.29 7.03
CA HIS A 8 5.19 -3.58 8.43
C HIS A 8 5.48 -5.08 8.64
N VAL A 9 6.22 -5.37 9.70
CA VAL A 9 6.50 -6.74 10.14
C VAL A 9 5.23 -7.37 10.68
N VAL A 10 4.92 -8.57 10.19
CA VAL A 10 3.74 -9.32 10.62
C VAL A 10 3.94 -9.79 12.06
N SER A 11 3.04 -9.38 12.92
CA SER A 11 2.93 -9.82 14.30
C SER A 11 2.08 -11.10 14.41
N PRO A 12 2.19 -11.87 15.51
CA PRO A 12 1.29 -13.00 15.79
C PRO A 12 -0.21 -12.65 15.69
N ASP A 13 -0.59 -11.40 15.94
CA ASP A 13 -1.98 -10.94 15.88
C ASP A 13 -2.50 -10.78 14.43
N ASP A 14 -1.61 -10.58 13.45
CA ASP A 14 -1.94 -10.41 12.03
C ASP A 14 -2.37 -11.71 11.33
N PHE A 15 -2.09 -12.88 11.94
CA PHE A 15 -2.40 -14.19 11.37
C PHE A 15 -3.88 -14.57 11.48
N ARG A 16 -4.68 -13.85 12.26
CA ARG A 16 -6.13 -14.13 12.40
C ARG A 16 -6.93 -13.92 11.10
N GLY A 17 -6.32 -13.34 10.06
CA GLY A 17 -6.95 -13.01 8.76
C GLY A 17 -6.45 -13.81 7.54
N GLY A 18 -5.60 -14.83 7.70
CA GLY A 18 -5.45 -15.88 6.68
C GLY A 18 -4.39 -15.74 5.58
N VAL A 19 -3.53 -14.71 5.58
CA VAL A 19 -2.32 -14.72 4.73
C VAL A 19 -1.13 -14.29 5.57
N GLY A 20 -0.30 -15.25 5.98
CA GLY A 20 1.00 -14.98 6.59
C GLY A 20 1.83 -14.20 5.58
N GLY A 21 2.33 -13.02 5.97
CA GLY A 21 2.93 -12.05 5.05
C GLY A 21 4.06 -12.60 4.17
N LEU A 22 4.56 -11.75 3.27
CA LEU A 22 5.67 -12.07 2.38
C LEU A 22 6.96 -12.21 3.18
N LEU A 23 7.81 -13.19 2.87
CA LEU A 23 9.14 -13.25 3.50
C LEU A 23 10.00 -12.13 2.92
N LEU A 24 10.73 -11.40 3.76
CA LEU A 24 11.57 -10.28 3.31
C LEU A 24 12.64 -10.76 2.32
N ARG A 25 13.22 -11.95 2.51
CA ARG A 25 14.10 -12.61 1.53
C ARG A 25 13.47 -12.70 0.15
N ASP A 26 12.25 -13.24 0.04
CA ASP A 26 11.57 -13.41 -1.24
C ASP A 26 11.38 -12.06 -1.94
N VAL A 27 11.02 -11.01 -1.19
CA VAL A 27 10.88 -9.65 -1.74
C VAL A 27 12.21 -9.12 -2.26
N LEU A 28 13.30 -9.32 -1.53
CA LEU A 28 14.63 -8.90 -1.97
C LEU A 28 15.06 -9.68 -3.22
N ASP A 29 14.84 -10.98 -3.26
CA ASP A 29 15.22 -11.82 -4.39
C ASP A 29 14.46 -11.44 -5.67
N GLU A 30 13.17 -11.08 -5.55
CA GLU A 30 12.36 -10.55 -6.66
C GLU A 30 12.83 -9.18 -7.17
N ASN A 31 13.57 -8.42 -6.35
CA ASN A 31 13.94 -7.04 -6.63
C ASN A 31 15.47 -6.83 -6.69
N ASP A 32 16.23 -7.86 -7.04
CA ASP A 32 17.70 -7.84 -7.15
C ASP A 32 18.41 -7.33 -5.88
N GLY A 33 17.89 -7.67 -4.70
CA GLY A 33 18.39 -7.22 -3.41
C GLY A 33 18.02 -5.80 -3.03
N ARG A 34 17.20 -5.09 -3.83
CA ARG A 34 16.72 -3.75 -3.49
C ARG A 34 15.61 -3.85 -2.43
N TYR A 35 15.67 -2.97 -1.43
CA TYR A 35 14.62 -2.80 -0.42
C TYR A 35 13.46 -1.98 -0.99
N GLU A 36 12.86 -2.51 -2.05
CA GLU A 36 11.74 -1.93 -2.76
C GLU A 36 10.78 -3.03 -3.17
N HIS A 37 9.50 -2.70 -3.31
CA HIS A 37 8.50 -3.62 -3.84
C HIS A 37 7.55 -2.88 -4.76
N LEU A 38 7.26 -3.48 -5.92
CA LEU A 38 6.31 -2.94 -6.86
C LEU A 38 4.88 -3.38 -6.50
N LEU A 39 4.16 -2.54 -5.76
CA LEU A 39 2.77 -2.79 -5.39
C LEU A 39 1.85 -2.50 -6.56
N ARG A 40 1.29 -3.56 -7.16
CA ARG A 40 0.29 -3.45 -8.22
C ARG A 40 -1.09 -3.15 -7.64
N LEU A 41 -1.74 -2.13 -8.19
CA LEU A 41 -3.09 -1.77 -7.78
C LEU A 41 -4.10 -2.64 -8.55
N SER A 42 -5.05 -3.24 -7.81
CA SER A 42 -6.16 -3.95 -8.44
C SER A 42 -7.01 -2.99 -9.29
N GLU A 43 -7.72 -3.51 -10.29
CA GLU A 43 -8.64 -2.69 -11.10
C GLU A 43 -9.69 -1.98 -10.25
N ARG A 44 -10.18 -2.67 -9.21
CA ARG A 44 -11.11 -2.09 -8.24
C ARG A 44 -10.48 -0.93 -7.47
N ALA A 45 -9.28 -1.10 -6.93
CA ALA A 45 -8.58 -0.04 -6.22
C ALA A 45 -8.33 1.19 -7.12
N ARG A 46 -7.90 0.97 -8.38
CA ARG A 46 -7.74 2.06 -9.35
C ARG A 46 -9.06 2.77 -9.65
N LYS A 47 -10.16 2.02 -9.81
CA LYS A 47 -11.50 2.61 -10.00
C LYS A 47 -11.92 3.48 -8.82
N ASP A 48 -11.72 2.98 -7.60
CA ASP A 48 -12.07 3.69 -6.37
C ASP A 48 -11.23 4.98 -6.23
N LEU A 49 -9.92 4.92 -6.54
CA LEU A 49 -9.05 6.10 -6.56
C LEU A 49 -9.48 7.14 -7.61
N ARG A 50 -9.88 6.72 -8.82
CA ARG A 50 -10.40 7.65 -9.84
C ARG A 50 -11.65 8.38 -9.36
N GLU A 51 -12.56 7.65 -8.72
CA GLU A 51 -13.79 8.25 -8.22
C GLU A 51 -13.52 9.23 -7.06
N LEU A 52 -12.64 8.85 -6.12
CA LEU A 52 -12.21 9.74 -5.05
C LEU A 52 -11.52 11.00 -5.60
N ALA A 53 -10.66 10.85 -6.60
CA ALA A 53 -10.01 11.97 -7.28
C ALA A 53 -11.03 12.92 -7.93
N ARG A 54 -12.06 12.37 -8.59
CA ARG A 54 -13.14 13.15 -9.21
C ARG A 54 -13.97 13.92 -8.18
N LEU A 55 -14.32 13.28 -7.07
CA LEU A 55 -15.15 13.88 -6.02
C LEU A 55 -14.41 14.97 -5.23
N THR A 56 -13.10 14.82 -5.05
CA THR A 56 -12.27 15.73 -4.23
C THR A 56 -11.48 16.74 -5.05
N GLY A 57 -11.43 16.59 -6.38
CA GLY A 57 -10.53 17.37 -7.23
C GLY A 57 -9.04 17.05 -7.01
N ASN A 58 -8.73 15.92 -6.35
CA ASN A 58 -7.36 15.57 -5.99
C ASN A 58 -6.59 14.98 -7.18
N GLY A 59 -5.72 15.80 -7.77
CA GLY A 59 -4.89 15.40 -8.91
C GLY A 59 -3.82 14.35 -8.59
N GLU A 60 -3.40 14.21 -7.33
CA GLU A 60 -2.47 13.15 -6.93
C GLU A 60 -3.14 11.78 -6.99
N LEU A 61 -4.36 11.67 -6.43
CA LEU A 61 -5.15 10.43 -6.50
C LEU A 61 -5.44 10.03 -7.95
N ALA A 62 -5.72 11.00 -8.84
CA ALA A 62 -5.91 10.72 -10.27
C ALA A 62 -4.65 10.11 -10.91
N ARG A 63 -3.47 10.69 -10.64
CA ARG A 63 -2.19 10.18 -11.16
C ARG A 63 -1.91 8.75 -10.67
N ILE A 64 -2.15 8.48 -9.38
CA ILE A 64 -1.92 7.16 -8.80
C ILE A 64 -2.92 6.14 -9.38
N ALA A 65 -4.16 6.55 -9.63
CA ALA A 65 -5.16 5.68 -10.23
C ALA A 65 -4.86 5.28 -11.68
N ASP A 66 -4.15 6.14 -12.41
CA ASP A 66 -3.69 5.88 -13.77
C ASP A 66 -2.38 5.08 -13.81
N ALA A 67 -1.59 5.12 -12.73
CA ALA A 67 -0.51 4.17 -12.54
C ALA A 67 -1.06 2.75 -12.30
N ASP A 68 -0.45 1.75 -12.92
CA ASP A 68 -0.76 0.33 -12.70
C ASP A 68 -0.11 -0.20 -11.40
N ALA A 69 0.98 0.44 -10.98
CA ALA A 69 1.72 0.09 -9.78
C ALA A 69 2.36 1.31 -9.10
N THR A 70 2.72 1.14 -7.84
CA THR A 70 3.50 2.10 -7.06
C THR A 70 4.68 1.38 -6.41
N VAL A 71 5.83 2.04 -6.37
CA VAL A 71 7.02 1.55 -5.66
C VAL A 71 6.85 1.83 -4.17
N VAL A 72 6.96 0.78 -3.36
CA VAL A 72 6.98 0.87 -1.90
C VAL A 72 8.42 0.72 -1.45
N SER A 73 8.96 1.75 -0.78
CA SER A 73 10.27 1.64 -0.14
C SER A 73 10.17 0.78 1.12
N LEU A 74 11.13 -0.13 1.26
CA LEU A 74 11.32 -1.02 2.42
C LEU A 74 12.61 -0.69 3.17
N GLU A 75 13.22 0.47 2.91
CA GLU A 75 14.52 0.85 3.45
C GLU A 75 14.55 0.87 4.99
N HIS A 76 13.42 1.21 5.61
CA HIS A 76 13.27 1.16 7.06
C HIS A 76 13.40 -0.26 7.63
N LEU A 77 13.31 -1.31 6.80
CA LEU A 77 13.44 -2.72 7.20
C LEU A 77 14.84 -3.29 6.97
N ARG A 78 15.79 -2.49 6.46
CA ARG A 78 17.16 -2.94 6.12
C ARG A 78 17.94 -3.54 7.29
N HIS A 79 17.58 -3.17 8.52
CA HIS A 79 18.22 -3.64 9.74
C HIS A 79 17.67 -4.98 10.26
N LEU A 80 16.63 -5.52 9.62
CA LEU A 80 16.00 -6.78 10.01
C LEU A 80 16.62 -7.97 9.27
N ASP A 81 16.51 -9.15 9.86
CA ASP A 81 16.96 -10.39 9.23
C ASP A 81 15.98 -10.82 8.12
N PRO A 82 16.40 -10.81 6.84
CA PRO A 82 15.52 -11.13 5.72
C PRO A 82 15.04 -12.59 5.71
N ASP A 83 15.80 -13.51 6.31
CA ASP A 83 15.49 -14.95 6.27
C ASP A 83 14.40 -15.36 7.27
N THR A 84 14.12 -14.51 8.26
CA THR A 84 13.13 -14.76 9.31
C THR A 84 11.99 -13.73 9.35
N THR A 85 12.20 -12.54 8.79
CA THR A 85 11.22 -11.45 8.84
C THR A 85 10.13 -11.64 7.79
N ARG A 86 8.86 -11.68 8.22
CA ARG A 86 7.70 -11.61 7.32
C ARG A 86 7.04 -10.24 7.37
N ILE A 87 6.64 -9.72 6.22
CA ILE A 87 6.10 -8.37 6.07
C ILE A 87 4.77 -8.37 5.33
N ARG A 88 3.92 -7.40 5.66
CA ARG A 88 2.72 -7.09 4.89
C ARG A 88 2.91 -5.75 4.22
N ILE A 89 2.72 -5.72 2.91
CA ILE A 89 2.81 -4.53 2.08
C ILE A 89 1.41 -4.17 1.60
N GLY A 90 1.07 -2.89 1.59
CA GLY A 90 -0.23 -2.44 1.11
C GLY A 90 -0.27 -0.94 0.89
N SER A 91 -1.47 -0.48 0.57
CA SER A 91 -1.77 0.93 0.41
C SER A 91 -3.13 1.28 0.99
N GLU A 92 -3.28 2.52 1.38
CA GLU A 92 -4.52 3.06 1.92
C GLU A 92 -4.74 4.50 1.45
N VAL A 93 -5.98 4.95 1.54
CA VAL A 93 -6.36 6.35 1.36
C VAL A 93 -6.94 6.83 2.67
N THR A 94 -6.27 7.80 3.28
CA THR A 94 -6.68 8.38 4.56
C THR A 94 -7.32 9.73 4.33
N ARG A 95 -8.38 10.01 5.10
CA ARG A 95 -8.99 11.33 5.15
C ARG A 95 -8.13 12.29 5.95
N GLU A 96 -8.06 13.51 5.46
CA GLU A 96 -7.46 14.63 6.16
C GLU A 96 -8.55 15.51 6.79
N PRO A 97 -8.24 16.28 7.84
CA PRO A 97 -9.23 17.09 8.57
C PRO A 97 -10.02 18.10 7.71
N GLY A 98 -9.56 18.41 6.50
CA GLY A 98 -10.24 19.30 5.53
C GLY A 98 -11.08 18.59 4.48
N ASP A 99 -11.13 17.25 4.47
CA ASP A 99 -11.94 16.51 3.52
C ASP A 99 -13.42 16.59 3.92
N GLY A 100 -14.25 17.18 3.04
CA GLY A 100 -15.69 17.19 3.21
C GLY A 100 -16.32 15.78 3.15
N PRO A 101 -17.63 15.65 3.44
CA PRO A 101 -18.32 14.36 3.38
C PRO A 101 -18.28 13.76 1.97
N LEU A 102 -18.06 12.44 1.87
CA LEU A 102 -18.03 11.72 0.59
C LEU A 102 -19.12 10.64 0.57
N PRO A 103 -20.30 10.94 -0.01
CA PRO A 103 -21.39 9.99 -0.07
C PRO A 103 -20.98 8.73 -0.84
N GLY A 104 -21.16 7.56 -0.23
CA GLY A 104 -20.79 6.26 -0.78
C GLY A 104 -19.46 5.69 -0.30
N PHE A 105 -18.61 6.50 0.34
CA PHE A 105 -17.35 6.06 0.97
C PHE A 105 -17.36 6.16 2.51
N ASP A 106 -18.40 6.77 3.09
CA ASP A 106 -18.63 6.94 4.54
C ASP A 106 -19.54 5.86 5.17
N ARG A 107 -19.52 4.62 4.67
CA ARG A 107 -20.40 3.56 5.20
C ARG A 107 -19.82 2.84 6.42
#